data_AF-A0A1F6NT51-F1
#
_entry.id   AF-A0A1F6NT51-F1
#
_cell.length_a   1.000
_cell.length_b   1.000
_cell.length_c   1.000
_cell.angle_alpha   90.00
_cell.angle_beta   90.00
_cell.angle_gamma   90.00
#
_symmetry.space_group_name_H-M   'P 1'
#
loop_
_entity.id
_entity.type
_entity.pdbx_description
1 polymer ?
#
loop_
_entity_poly.entity_id
_entity_poly.type
_entity_poly.pdbx_seq_one_letter_code
_entity_poly.pdbx_strand_id
1 'polypeptide(L)'
;MGQKEKIQEEQRGREVDAENDKKTAEAAEKAAGNHLRRAIKIKEFGKYPEKVEEEAKKALADAETAREAAEEASRRSKESVGASKIAKSVADATKSPDDKKFSEKIDQSAARTRRSANGAQKAANNAEKHGEEAKKVAELTPDGESPARNPSETKPSK
;
A
#
# COMPACT_ATOMS: atom_id res chain seq x y z
N MET A 1 20.46 23.61 -21.32
CA MET A 1 19.45 22.54 -21.37
C MET A 1 18.25 23.04 -22.17
N GLY A 2 17.78 22.24 -23.13
CA GLY A 2 16.58 22.50 -23.92
C GLY A 2 15.30 22.11 -23.18
N GLN A 3 14.15 22.63 -23.62
CA GLN A 3 12.85 22.38 -22.98
C GLN A 3 12.47 20.88 -22.93
N LYS A 4 12.79 20.12 -23.99
CA LYS A 4 12.57 18.68 -24.06
C LYS A 4 13.39 17.91 -23.02
N GLU A 5 14.63 18.32 -22.78
CA GLU A 5 15.51 17.69 -21.80
C GLU A 5 14.96 17.88 -20.39
N LYS A 6 14.50 19.09 -20.07
CA LYS A 6 13.85 19.40 -18.79
C LYS A 6 12.61 18.55 -18.55
N ILE A 7 11.73 18.42 -19.54
CA ILE A 7 10.52 17.59 -19.43
C ILE A 7 10.89 16.12 -19.22
N GLN A 8 11.91 15.60 -19.91
CA GLN A 8 12.39 14.23 -19.69
C GLN A 8 12.97 14.03 -18.29
N GLU A 9 13.73 14.99 -17.77
CA GLU A 9 14.26 14.95 -16.41
C GLU A 9 13.13 14.93 -15.37
N GLU A 10 12.13 15.80 -15.53
CA GLU A 10 10.94 15.81 -14.66
C GLU A 10 10.14 14.50 -14.74
N GLN A 11 10.06 13.87 -15.92
CA GLN A 11 9.42 12.55 -16.05
C GLN A 11 10.20 11.45 -15.36
N ARG A 12 11.53 11.46 -15.45
CA ARG A 12 12.39 10.51 -14.73
C ARG A 12 12.24 10.68 -13.22
N GLY A 13 12.20 11.92 -12.73
CA GLY A 13 11.95 12.22 -11.33
C GLY A 13 10.61 11.65 -10.86
N ARG A 14 9.53 11.91 -11.61
CA ARG A 14 8.19 11.34 -11.31
C ARG A 14 8.16 9.81 -11.34
N GLU A 15 8.89 9.18 -12.27
CA GLU A 15 9.00 7.72 -12.36
C GLU A 15 9.70 7.14 -11.13
N VAL A 16 10.83 7.72 -10.73
CA VAL A 16 11.59 7.29 -9.54
C VAL A 16 10.77 7.48 -8.27
N ASP A 17 10.15 8.65 -8.10
CA ASP A 17 9.39 8.94 -6.90
C ASP A 17 8.15 8.05 -6.79
N ALA A 18 7.41 7.81 -7.88
CA ALA A 18 6.25 6.91 -7.85
C ALA A 18 6.65 5.46 -7.55
N GLU A 19 7.84 5.03 -7.97
CA GLU A 19 8.37 3.72 -7.58
C GLU A 19 8.78 3.67 -6.10
N ASN A 20 9.30 4.78 -5.55
CA ASN A 20 9.59 4.88 -4.13
C ASN A 20 8.30 4.86 -3.31
N ASP A 21 7.26 5.60 -3.71
CA ASP A 21 5.95 5.56 -3.06
C ASP A 21 5.36 4.15 -3.06
N LYS A 22 5.44 3.45 -4.20
CA LYS A 22 5.03 2.05 -4.29
C LYS A 22 5.77 1.18 -3.28
N LYS A 23 7.09 1.30 -3.18
CA LYS A 23 7.89 0.54 -2.21
C LYS A 23 7.52 0.88 -0.77
N THR A 24 7.24 2.15 -0.48
CA THR A 24 6.75 2.58 0.84
C THR A 24 5.42 1.91 1.16
N ALA A 25 4.47 1.92 0.22
CA ALA A 25 3.18 1.26 0.39
C ALA A 25 3.31 -0.26 0.58
N GLU A 26 4.17 -0.94 -0.20
CA GLU A 26 4.45 -2.37 -0.05
C GLU A 26 5.13 -2.71 1.29
N ALA A 27 6.03 -1.86 1.77
CA ALA A 27 6.68 -2.02 3.06
C ALA A 27 5.67 -1.85 4.22
N ALA A 28 4.81 -0.84 4.13
CA ALA A 28 3.75 -0.57 5.09
C ALA A 28 2.67 -1.67 5.09
N GLU A 29 2.27 -2.21 3.93
CA GLU A 29 1.41 -3.40 3.83
C GLU A 29 2.01 -4.58 4.62
N LYS A 30 3.29 -4.86 4.42
CA LYS A 30 3.99 -5.94 5.13
C LYS A 30 4.05 -5.69 6.63
N ALA A 31 4.26 -4.44 7.05
CA ALA A 31 4.29 -4.06 8.46
C ALA A 31 2.91 -4.24 9.12
N ALA A 32 1.85 -3.72 8.49
CA ALA A 32 0.46 -3.92 8.92
C ALA A 32 0.10 -5.40 9.07
N GLY A 33 0.47 -6.24 8.08
CA GLY A 33 0.27 -7.68 8.14
C GLY A 33 1.07 -8.37 9.26
N ASN A 34 2.24 -7.87 9.62
CA ASN A 34 3.02 -8.39 10.76
C ASN A 34 2.36 -8.03 12.10
N HIS A 35 1.87 -6.80 12.24
CA HIS A 35 1.16 -6.35 13.43
C HIS A 35 -0.15 -7.11 13.64
N LEU A 36 -0.92 -7.37 12.57
CA LEU A 36 -2.08 -8.27 12.61
C LEU A 36 -1.72 -9.65 13.16
N ARG A 37 -0.67 -10.31 12.62
CA ARG A 37 -0.25 -11.64 13.11
C ARG A 37 0.15 -11.63 14.58
N ARG A 38 0.79 -10.54 15.04
CA ARG A 38 1.15 -10.37 16.46
C ARG A 38 -0.09 -10.17 17.32
N ALA A 39 -1.04 -9.36 16.90
CA ALA A 39 -2.32 -9.16 17.59
C ALA A 39 -3.06 -10.50 17.77
N ILE A 40 -3.18 -11.30 16.70
CA ILE A 40 -3.80 -12.65 16.75
C ILE A 40 -3.07 -13.53 17.76
N LYS A 41 -1.75 -13.62 17.65
CA LYS A 41 -0.93 -14.45 18.54
C LYS A 41 -1.09 -14.05 20.01
N ILE A 42 -1.04 -12.74 20.32
CA ILE A 42 -1.20 -12.25 21.69
C ILE A 42 -2.59 -12.59 22.23
N LYS A 43 -3.62 -12.46 21.40
CA LYS A 43 -4.99 -12.78 21.76
C LYS A 43 -5.18 -14.26 22.10
N GLU A 44 -4.59 -15.16 21.33
CA GLU A 44 -4.63 -16.61 21.60
C GLU A 44 -4.05 -16.96 22.98
N PHE A 45 -3.04 -16.22 23.45
CA PHE A 45 -2.47 -16.44 24.79
C PHE A 45 -3.29 -15.79 25.92
N GLY A 46 -4.32 -14.99 25.62
CA GLY A 46 -5.35 -14.52 26.56
C GLY A 46 -4.88 -13.65 27.73
N LYS A 47 -3.63 -13.19 27.74
CA LYS A 47 -3.01 -12.56 28.92
C LYS A 47 -2.81 -11.04 28.84
N TYR A 48 -2.95 -10.43 27.65
CA TYR A 48 -2.56 -9.01 27.45
C TYR A 48 -3.45 -8.28 26.42
N PRO A 49 -4.72 -7.95 26.74
CA PRO A 49 -5.62 -7.24 25.82
C PRO A 49 -5.07 -5.87 25.36
N GLU A 50 -4.45 -5.12 26.28
CA GLU A 50 -3.76 -3.84 26.00
C GLU A 50 -2.73 -3.97 24.87
N LYS A 51 -2.00 -5.10 24.81
CA LYS A 51 -1.00 -5.35 23.76
C LYS A 51 -1.64 -5.73 22.42
N VAL A 52 -2.84 -6.33 22.44
CA VAL A 52 -3.61 -6.59 21.21
C VAL A 52 -4.06 -5.26 20.61
N GLU A 53 -4.59 -4.35 21.44
CA GLU A 53 -4.96 -3.00 21.01
C GLU A 53 -3.77 -2.20 20.48
N GLU A 54 -2.61 -2.30 21.14
CA GLU A 54 -1.38 -1.62 20.69
C GLU A 54 -0.96 -2.11 19.30
N GLU A 55 -0.95 -3.42 19.06
CA GLU A 55 -0.61 -3.98 17.74
C GLU A 55 -1.68 -3.62 16.69
N ALA A 56 -2.96 -3.57 17.05
CA ALA A 56 -4.02 -3.11 16.15
C ALA A 56 -3.87 -1.64 15.75
N LYS A 57 -3.54 -0.75 16.70
CA LYS A 57 -3.25 0.66 16.43
C LYS A 57 -2.04 0.82 15.50
N LYS A 58 -0.99 0.02 15.68
CA LYS A 58 0.17 0.00 14.76
C LYS A 58 -0.19 -0.47 13.36
N ALA A 59 -1.00 -1.54 13.25
CA ALA A 59 -1.47 -2.01 11.95
C ALA A 59 -2.30 -0.95 11.19
N LEU A 60 -3.13 -0.19 11.90
CA LEU A 60 -3.89 0.93 11.33
C LEU A 60 -2.98 2.09 10.91
N ALA A 61 -1.97 2.44 11.71
CA ALA A 61 -1.00 3.49 11.37
C ALA A 61 -0.17 3.12 10.12
N ASP A 62 0.23 1.86 9.98
CA ASP A 62 0.89 1.38 8.77
C ASP A 62 -0.07 1.38 7.57
N ALA A 63 -1.35 1.06 7.76
CA ALA A 63 -2.35 1.18 6.71
C ALA A 63 -2.53 2.62 6.22
N GLU A 64 -2.54 3.59 7.14
CA GLU A 64 -2.55 5.02 6.81
C GLU A 64 -1.30 5.44 6.03
N THR A 65 -0.12 5.00 6.46
CA THR A 65 1.15 5.23 5.75
C THR A 65 1.10 4.66 4.32
N ALA A 66 0.57 3.45 4.13
CA ALA A 66 0.42 2.85 2.82
C ALA A 66 -0.54 3.64 1.92
N ARG A 67 -1.63 4.16 2.51
CA ARG A 67 -2.62 5.00 1.83
C ARG A 67 -2.01 6.33 1.38
N GLU A 68 -1.31 7.05 2.24
CA GLU A 68 -0.65 8.31 1.88
C GLU A 68 0.33 8.12 0.72
N ALA A 69 1.15 7.06 0.78
CA ALA A 69 2.05 6.71 -0.31
C ALA A 69 1.30 6.40 -1.61
N ALA A 70 0.17 5.69 -1.56
CA ALA A 70 -0.66 5.44 -2.73
C ALA A 70 -1.31 6.71 -3.31
N GLU A 71 -1.75 7.64 -2.46
CA GLU A 71 -2.29 8.93 -2.89
C GLU A 71 -1.23 9.78 -3.61
N GLU A 72 -0.01 9.81 -3.08
CA GLU A 72 1.13 10.50 -3.70
C GLU A 72 1.56 9.85 -5.03
N ALA A 73 1.62 8.51 -5.10
CA ALA A 73 1.91 7.81 -6.36
C ALA A 73 0.83 8.11 -7.42
N SER A 74 -0.44 8.16 -7.01
CA SER A 74 -1.58 8.53 -7.86
C SER A 74 -1.47 9.97 -8.37
N ARG A 75 -1.06 10.91 -7.51
CA ARG A 75 -0.81 12.32 -7.89
C ARG A 75 0.25 12.40 -8.98
N ARG A 76 1.40 11.73 -8.79
CA ARG A 76 2.48 11.67 -9.77
C ARG A 76 2.05 11.02 -11.09
N SER A 77 1.23 9.98 -11.04
CA SER A 77 0.67 9.36 -12.24
C SER A 77 -0.21 10.33 -13.04
N LYS A 78 -1.09 11.09 -12.38
CA LYS A 78 -1.94 12.10 -13.03
C LYS A 78 -1.11 13.17 -13.73
N GLU A 79 -0.08 13.68 -13.06
CA GLU A 79 0.82 14.67 -13.65
C GLU A 79 1.60 14.12 -14.85
N SER A 80 2.12 12.89 -14.74
CA SER A 80 2.85 12.24 -15.83
C SER A 80 1.96 11.98 -17.06
N VAL A 81 0.70 11.57 -16.84
CA VAL A 81 -0.30 11.46 -17.91
C VAL A 81 -0.61 12.83 -18.52
N GLY A 82 -0.69 13.90 -17.72
CA GLY A 82 -0.85 15.27 -18.20
C GLY A 82 0.29 15.69 -19.14
N ALA A 83 1.53 15.41 -18.76
CA ALA A 83 2.70 15.68 -19.59
C ALA A 83 2.70 14.85 -20.89
N SER A 84 2.30 13.57 -20.84
CA SER A 84 2.16 12.74 -22.04
C SER A 84 1.14 13.34 -23.02
N LYS A 85 -0.01 13.81 -22.53
CA LYS A 85 -1.02 14.47 -23.38
C LYS A 85 -0.47 15.72 -24.06
N ILE A 86 0.24 16.56 -23.33
CA ILE A 86 0.86 17.78 -23.89
C ILE A 86 1.90 17.41 -24.96
N ALA A 87 2.77 16.43 -24.68
CA ALA A 87 3.78 16.00 -25.62
C ALA A 87 3.17 15.41 -26.91
N LYS A 88 2.07 14.66 -26.81
CA LYS A 88 1.30 14.16 -27.96
C LYS A 88 0.69 15.30 -28.78
N SER A 89 0.04 16.26 -28.13
CA SER A 89 -0.51 17.44 -28.83
C SER A 89 0.55 18.23 -29.58
N VAL A 90 1.75 18.39 -29.00
CA VAL A 90 2.88 19.03 -29.69
C VAL A 90 3.31 18.22 -30.91
N ALA A 91 3.47 16.90 -30.76
CA ALA A 91 3.84 16.03 -31.88
C ALA A 91 2.82 16.06 -33.02
N ASP A 92 1.52 16.07 -32.69
CA ASP A 92 0.43 16.13 -33.66
C ASP A 92 0.40 17.48 -34.39
N ALA A 93 0.67 18.58 -33.68
CA ALA A 93 0.68 19.94 -34.22
C ALA A 93 1.90 20.19 -35.13
N THR A 94 3.09 19.76 -34.73
CA THR A 94 4.32 20.02 -35.49
C THR A 94 4.54 19.01 -36.61
N LYS A 95 3.92 17.83 -36.53
CA LYS A 95 4.13 16.70 -37.44
C LYS A 95 5.61 16.30 -37.57
N SER A 96 6.44 16.72 -36.61
CA SER A 96 7.87 16.48 -36.61
C SER A 96 8.17 15.05 -36.14
N PRO A 97 9.01 14.29 -36.87
CA PRO A 97 9.46 12.97 -36.42
C PRO A 97 10.13 13.00 -35.04
N ASP A 98 10.82 14.08 -34.70
CA ASP A 98 11.52 14.22 -33.41
C ASP A 98 10.56 14.51 -32.26
N ASP A 99 9.49 15.27 -32.51
CA ASP A 99 8.42 15.48 -31.52
C ASP A 99 7.60 14.21 -31.30
N LYS A 100 7.37 13.44 -32.37
CA LYS A 100 6.71 12.13 -32.27
C LYS A 100 7.51 11.18 -31.38
N LYS A 101 8.81 10.97 -31.66
CA LYS A 101 9.70 10.15 -30.83
C LYS A 101 9.77 10.65 -29.39
N PHE A 102 9.77 11.97 -29.19
CA PHE A 102 9.75 12.56 -27.86
C PHE A 102 8.45 12.21 -27.12
N SER A 103 7.29 12.39 -27.75
CA SER A 103 5.99 12.08 -27.16
C SER A 103 5.85 10.62 -26.77
N GLU A 104 6.37 9.69 -27.59
CA GLU A 104 6.39 8.26 -27.31
C GLU A 104 7.22 7.94 -26.05
N LYS A 105 8.37 8.60 -25.86
CA LYS A 105 9.19 8.45 -24.64
C LYS A 105 8.45 8.93 -23.40
N ILE A 106 7.78 10.08 -23.46
CA ILE A 106 6.99 10.61 -22.34
C ILE A 106 5.83 9.68 -22.02
N ASP A 107 5.16 9.13 -23.04
CA ASP A 107 4.06 8.20 -22.85
C ASP A 107 4.50 6.89 -22.17
N GLN A 108 5.69 6.38 -22.53
CA GLN A 108 6.27 5.22 -21.87
C GLN A 108 6.57 5.48 -20.39
N SER A 109 7.13 6.65 -20.04
CA SER A 109 7.33 7.03 -18.63
C SER A 109 5.99 7.16 -17.90
N ALA A 110 4.97 7.77 -18.50
CA ALA A 110 3.64 7.84 -17.92
C ALA A 110 3.01 6.48 -17.67
N ALA A 111 3.20 5.52 -18.58
CA ALA A 111 2.78 4.15 -18.36
C ALA A 111 3.51 3.47 -17.19
N ARG A 112 4.80 3.76 -16.98
CA ARG A 112 5.57 3.25 -15.82
C ARG A 112 5.09 3.87 -14.51
N THR A 113 4.99 5.20 -14.43
CA THR A 113 4.47 5.90 -13.26
C THR A 113 3.07 5.41 -12.88
N ARG A 114 2.20 5.19 -13.87
CA ARG A 114 0.86 4.61 -13.64
C ARG A 114 0.90 3.19 -13.08
N ARG A 115 1.84 2.34 -13.55
CA ARG A 115 2.01 1.00 -12.99
C ARG A 115 2.45 1.05 -11.53
N SER A 116 3.37 1.94 -11.18
CA SER A 116 3.79 2.11 -9.79
C SER A 116 2.64 2.60 -8.91
N ALA A 117 1.85 3.57 -9.37
CA ALA A 117 0.64 4.02 -8.67
C ALA A 117 -0.39 2.91 -8.45
N ASN A 118 -0.65 2.08 -9.47
CA ASN A 118 -1.54 0.92 -9.32
C ASN A 118 -1.00 -0.11 -8.32
N GLY A 119 0.32 -0.31 -8.28
CA GLY A 119 0.99 -1.16 -7.29
C GLY A 119 0.82 -0.62 -5.87
N ALA A 120 1.09 0.67 -5.68
CA ALA A 120 0.91 1.36 -4.40
C ALA A 120 -0.54 1.26 -3.91
N GLN A 121 -1.53 1.50 -4.78
CA GLN A 121 -2.94 1.38 -4.42
C GLN A 121 -3.34 -0.04 -4.00
N LYS A 122 -2.80 -1.06 -4.69
CA LYS A 122 -3.04 -2.45 -4.30
C LYS A 122 -2.48 -2.73 -2.90
N ALA A 123 -1.28 -2.25 -2.62
CA ALA A 123 -0.66 -2.40 -1.31
C ALA A 123 -1.44 -1.66 -0.21
N ALA A 124 -1.88 -0.43 -0.46
CA ALA A 124 -2.73 0.34 0.45
C ALA A 124 -4.04 -0.39 0.79
N ASN A 125 -4.73 -0.91 -0.23
CA ASN A 125 -5.99 -1.66 -0.02
C ASN A 125 -5.77 -2.94 0.81
N ASN A 126 -4.60 -3.59 0.69
CA ASN A 126 -4.26 -4.76 1.48
C ASN A 126 -3.86 -4.36 2.92
N ALA A 127 -3.11 -3.28 3.08
CA ALA A 127 -2.76 -2.73 4.38
C ALA A 127 -4.01 -2.33 5.18
N GLU A 128 -4.98 -1.69 4.53
CA GLU A 128 -6.29 -1.35 5.11
C GLU A 128 -7.03 -2.61 5.59
N LYS A 129 -7.08 -3.67 4.79
CA LYS A 129 -7.65 -4.96 5.22
C LYS A 129 -6.95 -5.52 6.45
N HIS A 130 -5.62 -5.45 6.50
CA HIS A 130 -4.86 -5.89 7.68
C HIS A 130 -5.14 -5.04 8.91
N GLY A 131 -5.23 -3.71 8.77
CA GLY A 131 -5.58 -2.79 9.85
C GLY A 131 -6.99 -3.04 10.40
N GLU A 132 -7.98 -3.18 9.52
CA GLU A 132 -9.37 -3.48 9.90
C GLU A 132 -9.52 -4.86 10.52
N GLU A 133 -8.78 -5.87 10.04
CA GLU A 133 -8.76 -7.19 10.66
C GLU A 133 -8.09 -7.14 12.05
N ALA A 134 -7.01 -6.37 12.21
CA ALA A 134 -6.34 -6.22 13.50
C ALA A 134 -7.24 -5.50 14.51
N LYS A 135 -8.01 -4.51 14.05
CA LYS A 135 -9.05 -3.84 14.84
C LYS A 135 -10.12 -4.83 15.31
N LYS A 136 -10.63 -5.70 14.43
CA LYS A 136 -11.57 -6.77 14.83
C LYS A 136 -10.95 -7.73 15.85
N VAL A 137 -9.68 -8.06 15.70
CA VAL A 137 -8.94 -8.88 16.67
C VAL A 137 -8.83 -8.15 18.02
N ALA A 138 -8.67 -6.84 18.07
CA ALA A 138 -8.72 -6.09 19.33
C ALA A 138 -10.13 -6.01 19.92
N GLU A 139 -11.16 -5.85 19.08
CA GLU A 139 -12.54 -5.64 19.49
C GLU A 139 -13.28 -6.90 19.95
N LEU A 140 -12.96 -8.10 19.45
CA LEU A 140 -13.63 -9.28 20.02
C LEU A 140 -13.14 -9.43 21.46
N THR A 141 -14.03 -9.16 22.41
CA THR A 141 -13.82 -9.48 23.82
C THR A 141 -13.42 -10.96 23.94
N PRO A 142 -12.57 -11.32 24.91
CA PRO A 142 -12.58 -12.68 25.41
C PRO A 142 -13.90 -12.86 26.15
N ASP A 143 -15.00 -12.99 25.43
CA ASP A 143 -16.23 -13.52 26.01
C ASP A 143 -15.87 -14.92 26.49
N GLY A 144 -15.99 -15.10 27.80
CA GLY A 144 -15.58 -16.29 28.52
C GLY A 144 -16.29 -17.53 28.01
N GLU A 145 -15.70 -18.20 27.04
CA GLU A 145 -15.89 -19.61 26.75
C GLU A 145 -14.67 -20.11 25.99
N SER A 146 -13.57 -20.32 26.73
CA SER A 146 -12.85 -21.56 26.44
C SER A 146 -13.86 -22.66 26.77
N PRO A 147 -14.29 -23.51 25.81
CA PRO A 147 -15.02 -24.71 26.19
C PRO A 147 -14.10 -25.43 27.17
N ALA A 148 -14.52 -25.47 28.43
CA ALA A 148 -13.85 -26.24 29.44
C ALA A 148 -13.69 -27.63 28.82
N ARG A 149 -12.44 -28.00 28.49
CA ARG A 149 -12.10 -29.40 28.35
C ARG A 149 -12.40 -29.98 29.72
N ASN A 150 -13.60 -30.52 29.91
CA ASN A 150 -13.89 -31.44 30.99
C ASN A 150 -13.03 -32.68 30.69
N PRO A 151 -11.94 -32.96 31.42
CA PRO A 151 -11.51 -34.33 31.54
C PRO A 151 -12.63 -35.03 32.32
N SER A 152 -13.51 -35.66 31.57
CA SER A 152 -14.40 -36.75 31.96
C SER A 152 -14.08 -37.30 33.35
N GLU A 153 -15.07 -37.19 34.23
CA GLU A 153 -15.29 -38.09 35.35
C GLU A 153 -14.94 -39.53 34.94
N THR A 154 -14.03 -40.16 35.67
CA THR A 154 -14.04 -41.60 35.93
C THR A 154 -13.00 -41.90 37.02
N LYS A 155 -13.41 -41.68 38.27
CA LYS A 155 -12.98 -42.62 39.32
C LYS A 155 -13.78 -43.90 39.12
N PRO A 156 -13.12 -45.06 39.17
CA PRO A 156 -13.68 -46.14 39.93
C PRO A 156 -12.74 -46.51 41.08
N SER A 157 -13.31 -46.47 42.27
CA SER A 157 -12.79 -47.15 43.45
C SER A 157 -12.63 -48.64 43.16
N LYS A 158 -11.48 -49.21 43.54
CA LYS A 158 -11.35 -50.45 44.32
C LYS A 158 -9.94 -50.55 44.88
#